data_AF-A0A7S2F4L1-F1
#
_entry.id   AF-A0A7S2F4L1-F1
#
_cell.length_a   1.000
_cell.length_b   1.000
_cell.length_c   1.000
_cell.angle_alpha   90.00
_cell.angle_beta   90.00
_cell.angle_gamma   90.00
#
_symmetry.space_group_name_H-M   'P 1'
#
loop_
_entity.id
_entity.type
_entity.pdbx_description
1 polymer ?
#
loop_
_entity_poly.entity_id
_entity_poly.type
_entity_poly.pdbx_seq_one_letter_code
_entity_poly.pdbx_strand_id
1 'polypeptide(L)'
;ESMTSDYALTFDDHGYEPAPASSHTTSSEGEHFQLLRLCIDAASYGNEGRMVNDYRGVAAHANAVFANRQVPSSHPSSSCSSSGCPFKLALYSSHEAIAKNSEILVSYGKGFWNNRT
;
A
#
# COMPACT_ATOMS: atom_id res chain seq x y z
N GLU A 1 20.91 35.52 0.05
CA GLU A 1 21.47 34.61 -0.98
C GLU A 1 21.05 33.19 -0.60
N SER A 2 19.91 32.67 -1.08
CA SER A 2 19.73 31.85 -2.31
C SER A 2 20.84 30.81 -2.50
N MET A 3 20.60 29.50 -2.33
CA MET A 3 20.02 28.53 -3.30
C MET A 3 19.71 27.22 -2.52
N THR A 4 18.54 26.56 -2.46
CA THR A 4 17.75 25.79 -3.47
C THR A 4 18.63 25.20 -4.58
N SER A 5 18.67 23.90 -4.93
CA SER A 5 17.75 22.76 -4.94
C SER A 5 18.64 21.51 -5.15
N ASP A 6 18.26 20.26 -4.86
CA ASP A 6 17.95 19.28 -5.93
C ASP A 6 17.31 18.02 -5.36
N TYR A 7 15.98 18.06 -5.19
CA TYR A 7 15.12 16.87 -5.35
C TYR A 7 13.76 17.37 -5.84
N ALA A 8 13.75 17.93 -7.05
CA ALA A 8 12.51 18.26 -7.75
C ALA A 8 12.05 17.03 -8.54
N LEU A 9 11.04 16.32 -8.02
CA LEU A 9 10.19 15.49 -8.88
C LEU A 9 9.21 16.45 -9.57
N THR A 10 9.60 16.98 -10.72
CA THR A 10 8.70 17.72 -11.60
C THR A 10 7.75 16.73 -12.25
N PHE A 11 6.51 16.67 -11.77
CA PHE A 11 5.41 16.09 -12.51
C PHE A 11 4.86 17.19 -13.41
N ASP A 12 5.01 17.04 -14.72
CA ASP A 12 4.47 17.96 -15.71
C ASP A 12 2.95 18.10 -15.55
N ASP A 13 2.52 19.35 -15.42
CA ASP A 13 1.15 19.80 -15.30
C ASP A 13 0.41 19.64 -16.64
N HIS A 14 -0.29 18.52 -16.79
CA HIS A 14 -1.39 18.43 -17.72
C HIS A 14 -2.67 18.05 -16.98
N GLY A 15 -3.25 19.05 -16.32
CA GLY A 15 -4.71 19.26 -16.22
C GLY A 15 -5.53 18.05 -15.85
N TYR A 16 -5.50 17.66 -14.57
CA TYR A 16 -6.49 16.76 -13.99
C TYR A 16 -7.55 17.56 -13.25
N GLU A 17 -8.74 17.69 -13.84
CA GLU A 17 -9.94 18.20 -13.17
C GLU A 17 -10.48 17.11 -12.21
N PRO A 18 -10.48 17.33 -10.87
CA PRO A 18 -10.96 16.34 -9.93
C PRO A 18 -12.51 16.28 -9.89
N ALA A 19 -13.05 15.06 -9.90
CA ALA A 19 -14.47 14.81 -9.64
C ALA A 19 -14.88 15.37 -8.25
N PRO A 20 -16.12 15.88 -8.08
CA PRO A 20 -16.53 16.60 -6.88
C PRO A 20 -16.45 15.70 -5.63
N ALA A 21 -15.78 16.23 -4.60
CA ALA A 21 -15.51 15.56 -3.34
C ALA A 21 -16.80 15.25 -2.55
N SER A 22 -17.02 13.98 -2.25
CA SER A 22 -17.94 13.56 -1.18
C SER A 22 -17.28 13.87 0.16
N SER A 23 -17.88 14.79 0.89
CA SER A 23 -17.41 15.39 2.14
C SER A 23 -17.40 14.40 3.31
N HIS A 24 -16.23 13.92 3.72
CA HIS A 24 -15.94 13.54 5.12
C HIS A 24 -14.43 13.61 5.37
N THR A 25 -13.97 14.72 5.96
CA THR A 25 -12.60 14.94 6.44
C THR A 25 -12.45 14.43 7.87
N THR A 26 -11.46 13.56 8.14
CA THR A 26 -10.73 13.55 9.43
C THR A 26 -9.38 12.80 9.32
N SER A 27 -8.32 13.46 9.80
CA SER A 27 -6.91 13.04 10.07
C SER A 27 -5.95 12.84 8.88
N SER A 28 -4.93 13.71 8.83
CA SER A 28 -4.35 14.33 7.63
C SER A 28 -2.92 13.90 7.24
N GLU A 29 -2.43 12.75 7.70
CA GLU A 29 -1.11 12.24 7.23
C GLU A 29 -1.20 10.86 6.55
N GLY A 30 -2.23 10.07 6.85
CA GLY A 30 -2.46 8.76 6.19
C GLY A 30 -3.16 8.85 4.84
N GLU A 31 -3.86 9.95 4.55
CA GLU A 31 -4.67 10.09 3.33
C GLU A 31 -3.87 10.55 2.11
N HIS A 32 -2.72 11.19 2.30
CA HIS A 32 -1.92 11.71 1.18
C HIS A 32 -1.37 10.59 0.28
N PHE A 33 -1.11 9.41 0.84
CA PHE A 33 -0.66 8.25 0.06
C PHE A 33 -1.76 7.51 -0.68
N GLN A 34 -3.04 7.65 -0.29
CA GLN A 34 -4.14 7.08 -1.09
C GLN A 34 -4.43 7.92 -2.35
N LEU A 35 -4.03 9.19 -2.35
CA LEU A 35 -4.09 10.06 -3.53
C LEU A 35 -2.98 9.75 -4.53
N LEU A 36 -1.81 9.34 -4.03
CA LEU A 36 -0.71 8.85 -4.86
C LEU A 36 -1.08 7.45 -5.36
N ARG A 37 -1.45 7.34 -6.64
CA ARG A 37 -1.79 6.07 -7.32
C ARG A 37 -0.57 5.17 -7.53
N LEU A 38 0.18 4.92 -6.46
CA LEU A 38 1.40 4.10 -6.44
C LEU A 38 1.03 2.63 -6.34
N CYS A 39 1.78 1.79 -7.05
CA CYS A 39 1.61 0.34 -7.05
C CYS A 39 2.96 -0.34 -6.81
N ILE A 40 2.93 -1.54 -6.22
CA ILE A 40 4.11 -2.40 -6.07
C ILE A 40 4.05 -3.45 -7.18
N ASP A 41 5.03 -3.43 -8.08
CA ASP A 41 5.21 -4.48 -9.08
C ASP A 41 6.27 -5.48 -8.57
N ALA A 42 5.82 -6.71 -8.32
CA ALA A 42 6.66 -7.82 -7.88
C ALA A 42 6.83 -8.92 -8.95
N ALA A 43 6.66 -8.57 -10.23
CA ALA A 43 6.79 -9.51 -11.34
C ALA A 43 8.20 -10.10 -11.46
N SER A 44 9.23 -9.23 -11.40
CA SER A 44 10.64 -9.62 -11.55
C SER A 44 11.41 -9.69 -10.23
N TYR A 45 11.10 -8.79 -9.29
CA TYR A 45 11.81 -8.66 -8.02
C TYR A 45 10.82 -8.54 -6.87
N GLY A 46 11.07 -9.23 -5.76
CA GLY A 46 10.20 -9.23 -4.60
C GLY A 46 10.56 -10.36 -3.63
N ASN A 47 9.66 -10.63 -2.69
CA ASN A 47 9.74 -11.77 -1.78
C ASN A 47 8.57 -12.73 -2.03
N GLU A 48 8.39 -13.70 -1.14
CA GLU A 48 7.34 -14.72 -1.19
C GLU A 48 5.92 -14.13 -1.11
N GLY A 49 5.77 -12.88 -0.70
CA GLY A 49 4.48 -12.17 -0.67
C GLY A 49 3.80 -12.10 -2.05
N ARG A 50 4.56 -12.16 -3.15
CA ARG A 50 4.03 -12.22 -4.52
C ARG A 50 3.27 -13.52 -4.84
N MET A 51 3.42 -14.55 -4.01
CA MET A 51 2.80 -15.87 -4.19
C MET A 51 1.51 -16.02 -3.38
N VAL A 52 1.09 -15.01 -2.61
CA VAL A 52 -0.13 -15.07 -1.79
C VAL A 52 -1.35 -15.00 -2.71
N ASN A 53 -2.20 -16.01 -2.64
CA ASN A 53 -3.34 -16.18 -3.54
C ASN A 53 -4.60 -15.49 -3.05
N ASP A 54 -5.53 -15.23 -3.98
CA ASP A 54 -6.89 -14.86 -3.64
C ASP A 54 -7.65 -16.07 -3.09
N TYR A 55 -8.47 -15.85 -2.07
CA TYR A 55 -9.21 -16.93 -1.41
C TYR A 55 -10.28 -17.60 -2.32
N ARG A 56 -10.77 -16.89 -3.35
CA ARG A 56 -11.90 -17.36 -4.15
C ARG A 56 -11.53 -18.61 -4.93
N GLY A 57 -12.31 -19.68 -4.75
CA GLY A 57 -12.07 -20.98 -5.36
C GLY A 57 -11.14 -21.90 -4.55
N VAL A 58 -10.55 -21.41 -3.47
CA VAL A 58 -9.66 -22.20 -2.57
C VAL A 58 -10.28 -22.38 -1.20
N ALA A 59 -10.85 -21.33 -0.61
CA ALA A 59 -11.47 -21.35 0.71
C ALA A 59 -12.76 -20.52 0.75
N ALA A 60 -13.51 -20.63 1.85
CA ALA A 60 -14.73 -19.84 2.06
C ALA A 60 -14.42 -18.34 2.23
N HIS A 61 -13.32 -18.01 2.91
CA HIS A 61 -12.92 -16.64 3.24
C HIS A 61 -11.40 -16.49 3.22
N ALA A 62 -10.93 -15.25 3.06
CA ALA A 62 -9.53 -14.89 3.28
C ALA A 62 -9.15 -15.07 4.75
N ASN A 63 -7.92 -15.53 5.01
CA ASN A 63 -7.37 -15.69 6.36
C ASN A 63 -6.23 -14.70 6.67
N ALA A 64 -5.85 -13.87 5.69
CA ALA A 64 -4.86 -12.81 5.83
C ALA A 64 -5.30 -11.53 5.10
N VAL A 65 -4.65 -10.41 5.44
CA VAL A 65 -4.95 -9.09 4.86
C VAL A 65 -3.66 -8.36 4.52
N PHE A 66 -3.68 -7.61 3.42
CA PHE A 66 -2.66 -6.60 3.14
C PHE A 66 -2.97 -5.31 3.89
N ALA A 67 -1.95 -4.70 4.51
CA ALA A 67 -2.08 -3.44 5.22
C ALA A 67 -0.88 -2.53 4.95
N ASN A 68 -1.14 -1.26 4.67
CA ASN A 68 -0.11 -0.23 4.60
C ASN A 68 0.36 0.09 6.01
N ARG A 69 1.68 0.03 6.23
CA ARG A 69 2.28 0.36 7.52
C ARG A 69 3.46 1.29 7.33
N GLN A 70 3.50 2.31 8.15
CA GLN A 70 4.70 3.10 8.33
C GLN A 70 5.68 2.31 9.19
N VAL A 71 6.90 2.16 8.69
CA VAL A 71 7.95 1.46 9.42
C VAL A 71 8.98 2.48 9.85
N PRO A 72 9.31 2.56 11.15
CA PRO A 72 10.40 3.42 11.62
C PRO A 72 11.65 3.12 10.82
N SER A 73 12.34 4.16 10.38
CA SER A 73 13.61 3.96 9.72
C SER A 73 14.58 3.34 10.72
N SER A 74 15.14 2.18 10.36
CA SER A 74 16.15 1.48 11.16
C SER A 74 17.51 2.19 11.16
N HIS A 75 17.63 3.31 10.42
CA HIS A 75 18.83 4.12 10.46
C HIS A 75 18.89 4.92 11.77
N PRO A 76 19.96 4.78 12.57
CA PRO A 76 20.09 5.44 13.87
C PRO A 76 20.13 6.98 13.77
N SER A 77 20.37 7.55 12.58
CA SER A 77 20.35 8.99 12.33
C SER A 77 18.99 9.53 11.87
N SER A 78 18.02 8.67 11.57
CA SER A 78 16.71 9.08 11.07
C SER A 78 15.67 8.93 12.17
N SER A 79 15.59 9.92 13.05
CA SER A 79 14.34 10.20 13.75
C SER A 79 13.32 10.63 12.69
N CYS A 80 12.67 9.68 12.04
CA CYS A 80 11.62 10.01 11.11
C CYS A 80 10.43 10.52 11.91
N SER A 81 10.19 11.85 11.87
CA SER A 81 8.85 12.37 12.12
C SER A 81 7.87 11.62 11.22
N SER A 82 6.62 11.49 11.64
CA SER A 82 5.53 10.79 10.94
C SER A 82 5.41 11.11 9.43
N SER A 83 6.02 12.19 8.94
CA SER A 83 6.06 12.59 7.54
C SER A 83 7.19 11.95 6.70
N GLY A 84 8.18 11.27 7.32
CA GLY A 84 9.40 10.78 6.65
C GLY A 84 9.69 9.28 6.77
N CYS A 85 8.86 8.52 7.51
CA CYS A 85 9.05 7.08 7.63
C CYS A 85 8.51 6.37 6.38
N PRO A 86 9.23 5.38 5.80
CA PRO A 86 8.78 4.66 4.61
C PRO A 86 7.52 3.85 4.90
N PHE A 87 6.59 3.87 3.94
CA PHE A 87 5.45 2.96 3.92
C PHE A 87 5.86 1.62 3.31
N LYS A 88 5.39 0.54 3.93
CA LYS A 88 5.53 -0.82 3.43
C LYS A 88 4.15 -1.47 3.35
N LEU A 89 3.96 -2.34 2.37
CA LEU A 89 2.83 -3.24 2.32
C LEU A 89 3.17 -4.47 3.16
N ALA A 90 2.44 -4.67 4.25
CA ALA A 90 2.60 -5.79 5.16
C ALA A 90 1.45 -6.79 5.01
N LEU A 91 1.71 -8.05 5.35
CA LEU A 91 0.72 -9.12 5.39
C LEU A 91 0.48 -9.52 6.85
N TYR A 92 -0.77 -9.55 7.27
CA TYR A 92 -1.18 -9.94 8.62
C TYR A 92 -2.20 -11.07 8.56
N SER A 93 -2.21 -11.94 9.57
CA SER A 93 -3.37 -12.80 9.80
C SER A 93 -4.60 -11.92 10.00
N SER A 94 -5.75 -12.41 9.56
CA SER A 94 -7.03 -11.76 9.81
C SER A 94 -7.44 -11.94 11.28
N HIS A 95 -8.71 -12.24 11.55
CA HIS A 95 -9.23 -12.36 12.91
C HIS A 95 -8.82 -13.63 13.65
N GLU A 96 -8.24 -14.61 12.96
CA GLU A 96 -7.92 -15.92 13.50
C GLU A 96 -6.46 -16.31 13.22
N ALA A 97 -5.93 -17.20 14.07
CA ALA A 97 -4.61 -17.78 13.86
C ALA A 97 -4.61 -18.72 12.65
N ILE A 98 -3.56 -18.65 11.83
CA ILE A 98 -3.40 -19.53 10.67
C ILE A 98 -2.64 -20.78 11.12
N ALA A 99 -3.27 -21.94 10.98
CA ALA A 99 -2.64 -23.22 11.31
C ALA A 99 -1.42 -23.49 10.39
N LYS A 100 -0.43 -24.22 10.92
CA LYS A 100 0.72 -24.65 10.12
C LYS A 100 0.27 -25.45 8.90
N ASN A 101 0.93 -25.20 7.76
CA ASN A 101 0.63 -25.80 6.45
C ASN A 101 -0.70 -25.36 5.82
N SER A 102 -1.46 -24.46 6.44
CA SER A 102 -2.59 -23.81 5.77
C SER A 102 -2.08 -22.76 4.78
N GLU A 103 -2.70 -22.72 3.61
CA GLU A 103 -2.40 -21.69 2.62
C GLU A 103 -2.79 -20.30 3.14
N ILE A 104 -1.94 -19.31 2.90
CA ILE A 104 -2.22 -17.92 3.23
C ILE A 104 -3.00 -17.32 2.07
N LEU A 105 -4.21 -16.85 2.35
CA LEU A 105 -5.19 -16.39 1.37
C LEU A 105 -5.69 -15.00 1.73
N VAL A 106 -5.70 -14.12 0.73
CA VAL A 106 -6.18 -12.73 0.86
C VAL A 106 -7.38 -12.51 -0.06
N SER A 107 -8.00 -11.33 0.02
CA SER A 107 -8.85 -10.82 -1.06
C SER A 107 -8.07 -9.79 -1.86
N TYR A 108 -7.85 -10.03 -3.16
CA TYR A 108 -7.23 -9.06 -4.07
C TYR A 108 -8.10 -7.81 -4.31
N GLY A 109 -9.39 -7.88 -3.99
CA GLY A 109 -10.33 -6.78 -4.12
C GLY A 109 -10.98 -6.66 -5.51
N LYS A 110 -12.07 -5.88 -5.58
CA LYS A 110 -12.91 -5.76 -6.78
C LYS A 110 -12.16 -5.18 -7.97
N GLY A 111 -11.33 -4.15 -7.74
CA GLY A 111 -10.58 -3.49 -8.81
C GLY A 111 -9.61 -4.41 -9.54
N PHE A 112 -8.96 -5.33 -8.82
CA PHE A 112 -8.08 -6.32 -9.43
C PHE A 112 -8.83 -7.25 -10.39
N TRP A 113 -9.98 -7.77 -9.96
CA TRP A 113 -10.77 -8.71 -10.75
C TRP A 113 -11.47 -8.06 -11.94
N ASN A 114 -12.01 -6.84 -11.76
CA ASN A 114 -12.66 -6.10 -12.84
C ASN A 114 -11.73 -5.82 -14.02
N ASN A 115 -10.41 -5.72 -13.79
CA ASN A 115 -9.41 -5.49 -14.84
C ASN A 115 -8.97 -6.80 -15.53
N ARG A 116 -9.60 -7.93 -15.23
CA ARG A 116 -9.24 -9.28 -15.73
C ARG A 116 -10.44 -10.06 -16.29
N THR A 117 -11.63 -9.47 -16.25
CA THR A 117 -12.88 -9.97 -16.87
C THR A 117 -13.22 -9.10 -18.06
#